data_AF-A0A4U1MHX3-F1
#
_entry.id   AF-A0A4U1MHX3-F1
#
_cell.length_a   1.000
_cell.length_b   1.000
_cell.length_c   1.000
_cell.angle_alpha   90.00
_cell.angle_beta   90.00
_cell.angle_gamma   90.00
#
_symmetry.space_group_name_H-M   'P 1'
#
loop_
_entity.id
_entity.type
_entity.pdbx_description
1 polymer ?
#
loop_
_entity_poly.entity_id
_entity_poly.type
_entity_poly.pdbx_seq_one_letter_code
_entity_poly.pdbx_strand_id
1 'polypeptide(L)'
;MYFSNMIQDFLHNYEKVHAKKGGTVMSDLQTKIGGGISKLQDGLQQGKNKLQTAQEVSQLRKAASDAATNRAKIIRQLGEIAYRLVRKGEVQHSELNEQAERIIQYDLELYQANKELELQLRRESNGQTCECGATVSEEDTFCGSCGNKVHVPQPPAVSTVPCTSCQENIPEGAQFCGCCGTKNG
;
A
#
# COMPACT_ATOMS: atom_id res chain seq x y z
N MET A 1 -1.81 -17.53 -2.56
CA MET A 1 -1.80 -18.46 -1.40
C MET A 1 -0.78 -19.59 -1.52
N TYR A 2 -0.53 -20.17 -2.70
CA TYR A 2 0.39 -21.32 -2.84
C TYR A 2 1.87 -21.09 -2.45
N PHE A 3 2.44 -19.90 -2.69
CA PHE A 3 3.87 -19.65 -2.42
C PHE A 3 4.20 -19.30 -0.96
N SER A 4 3.24 -18.77 -0.19
CA SER A 4 3.46 -18.38 1.21
C SER A 4 3.52 -19.59 2.14
N ASN A 5 2.79 -20.65 1.81
CA ASN A 5 2.74 -21.88 2.62
C ASN A 5 4.07 -22.66 2.49
N MET A 6 4.68 -22.67 1.31
CA MET A 6 5.91 -23.42 1.05
C MET A 6 7.12 -22.94 1.88
N ILE A 7 7.21 -21.64 2.19
CA ILE A 7 8.31 -21.08 2.98
C ILE A 7 8.10 -21.32 4.48
N GLN A 8 6.85 -21.25 4.95
CA GLN A 8 6.50 -21.54 6.35
C GLN A 8 6.78 -23.02 6.69
N ASP A 9 6.44 -23.94 5.80
CA ASP A 9 6.68 -25.37 5.99
C ASP A 9 8.18 -25.72 6.03
N PHE A 10 8.99 -25.00 5.27
CA PHE A 10 10.44 -25.19 5.26
C PHE A 10 11.10 -24.72 6.58
N LEU A 11 10.70 -23.55 7.09
CA LEU A 11 11.22 -23.02 8.36
C LEU A 11 10.82 -23.88 9.56
N HIS A 12 9.58 -24.39 9.57
CA HIS A 12 9.07 -25.22 10.66
C HIS A 12 9.75 -26.60 10.74
N ASN A 13 10.21 -27.15 9.63
CA ASN A 13 10.96 -28.41 9.61
C ASN A 13 12.43 -28.26 10.01
N TYR A 14 13.07 -27.12 9.71
CA TYR A 14 14.47 -26.89 10.07
C TYR A 14 14.71 -26.89 11.59
N GLU A 15 13.81 -26.29 12.37
CA GLU A 15 13.91 -26.25 13.83
C GLU A 15 13.75 -27.62 14.49
N LYS A 16 12.99 -28.54 13.87
CA LYS A 16 12.79 -29.90 14.38
C LYS A 16 14.01 -30.80 14.22
N VAL A 17 14.86 -30.56 13.21
CA VAL A 17 16.03 -31.42 12.92
C VAL A 17 17.19 -31.17 13.90
N HIS A 18 17.26 -30.01 14.54
CA HIS A 18 18.44 -29.60 15.32
C HIS A 18 18.32 -29.73 16.85
N ALA A 19 17.32 -30.47 17.36
CA ALA A 19 17.10 -30.64 18.80
C ALA A 19 17.36 -32.08 19.30
N LYS A 20 18.58 -32.39 19.80
CA LYS A 20 18.89 -33.40 20.85
C LYS A 20 20.40 -33.40 21.20
N LYS A 21 20.80 -33.10 22.45
CA LYS A 21 20.98 -33.93 23.68
C LYS A 21 22.30 -34.73 23.76
N GLY A 22 23.02 -34.62 24.89
CA GLY A 22 24.00 -35.62 25.36
C GLY A 22 24.95 -35.10 26.45
N GLY A 23 25.08 -35.82 27.58
CA GLY A 23 25.92 -35.47 28.74
C GLY A 23 27.06 -36.47 29.07
N THR A 24 27.95 -35.99 29.96
CA THR A 24 28.87 -36.60 30.96
C THR A 24 29.94 -37.66 30.57
N VAL A 25 31.22 -37.44 30.95
CA VAL A 25 32.08 -38.13 31.98
C VAL A 25 33.55 -37.60 31.91
N MET A 26 34.25 -37.52 33.06
CA MET A 26 35.63 -37.01 33.26
C MET A 26 36.77 -38.04 33.10
N SER A 27 37.97 -37.61 32.66
CA SER A 27 39.29 -38.03 33.19
C SER A 27 40.43 -37.01 32.90
N ASP A 28 41.29 -36.84 33.91
CA ASP A 28 42.72 -36.47 33.98
C ASP A 28 43.30 -35.09 33.56
N LEU A 29 44.06 -34.54 34.50
CA LEU A 29 44.53 -33.14 34.61
C LEU A 29 45.71 -32.80 33.67
N GLN A 30 46.40 -33.79 33.09
CA GLN A 30 47.50 -33.57 32.13
C GLN A 30 47.00 -33.43 30.67
N THR A 31 45.75 -33.79 30.41
CA THR A 31 45.00 -33.56 29.16
C THR A 31 44.30 -32.18 29.15
N LYS A 32 44.25 -31.49 30.29
CA LYS A 32 43.45 -30.26 30.47
C LYS A 32 44.09 -28.99 29.92
N ILE A 33 45.42 -28.94 29.74
CA ILE A 33 46.10 -27.75 29.17
C ILE A 33 46.09 -27.79 27.64
N GLY A 34 46.51 -28.91 27.03
CA GLY A 34 46.44 -29.10 25.56
C GLY A 34 45.01 -29.18 25.03
N GLY A 35 44.12 -29.88 25.76
CA GLY A 35 42.69 -29.94 25.43
C GLY A 35 41.94 -28.63 25.70
N GLY A 36 42.47 -27.76 26.56
CA GLY A 36 41.92 -26.43 26.80
C GLY A 36 42.20 -25.48 25.63
N ILE A 37 43.45 -25.46 25.15
CA ILE A 37 43.86 -24.65 23.99
C ILE A 37 43.18 -25.12 22.71
N SER A 38 43.10 -26.45 22.48
CA SER A 38 42.41 -26.99 21.29
C SER A 38 40.92 -26.62 21.30
N LYS A 39 40.23 -26.71 22.45
CA LYS A 39 38.83 -26.29 22.58
C LYS A 39 38.62 -24.79 22.37
N LEU A 40 39.58 -23.95 22.75
CA LEU A 40 39.53 -22.51 22.47
C LEU A 40 39.71 -22.23 20.97
N GLN A 41 40.63 -22.92 20.31
CA GLN A 41 40.82 -22.83 18.86
C GLN A 41 39.59 -23.32 18.10
N ASP A 42 38.99 -24.43 18.52
CA ASP A 42 37.75 -24.97 17.96
C ASP A 42 36.57 -24.00 18.19
N GLY A 43 36.46 -23.42 19.39
CA GLY A 43 35.44 -22.42 19.71
C GLY A 43 35.56 -21.16 18.85
N LEU A 44 36.80 -20.71 18.59
CA LEU A 44 37.07 -19.56 17.72
C LEU A 44 36.73 -19.87 16.27
N GLN A 45 37.12 -21.04 15.76
CA GLN A 45 36.81 -21.46 14.39
C GLN A 45 35.31 -21.68 14.20
N GLN A 46 34.63 -22.29 15.18
CA GLN A 46 33.17 -22.42 15.20
C GLN A 46 32.46 -21.06 15.24
N GLY A 47 32.98 -20.10 16.02
CA GLY A 47 32.47 -18.74 16.06
C GLY A 47 32.56 -18.05 14.70
N LYS A 48 33.71 -18.19 14.01
CA LYS A 48 33.92 -17.68 12.65
C LYS A 48 32.95 -18.30 11.64
N ASN A 49 32.81 -19.63 11.66
CA ASN A 49 31.90 -20.35 10.77
C ASN A 49 30.44 -19.94 11.02
N LYS A 50 30.01 -19.85 12.28
CA LYS A 50 28.65 -19.40 12.63
C LYS A 50 28.37 -17.96 12.17
N LEU A 51 29.34 -17.07 12.30
CA LEU A 51 29.21 -15.69 11.82
C LEU A 51 29.05 -15.64 10.30
N GLN A 52 29.88 -16.40 9.58
CA GLN A 52 29.79 -16.52 8.13
C GLN A 52 28.43 -17.11 7.69
N THR A 53 27.98 -18.19 8.32
CA THR A 53 26.65 -18.77 8.04
C THR A 53 25.53 -17.78 8.34
N ALA A 54 25.61 -17.03 9.44
CA ALA A 54 24.60 -16.01 9.77
C ALA A 54 24.54 -14.89 8.72
N GLN A 55 25.70 -14.47 8.20
CA GLN A 55 25.78 -13.49 7.12
C GLN A 55 25.17 -14.01 5.82
N GLU A 56 25.51 -15.23 5.42
CA GLU A 56 24.96 -15.89 4.23
C GLU A 56 23.43 -16.03 4.33
N VAL A 57 22.91 -16.45 5.50
CA VAL A 57 21.47 -16.52 5.76
C VAL A 57 20.80 -15.15 5.67
N SER A 58 21.42 -14.10 6.22
CA SER A 58 20.92 -12.73 6.13
C SER A 58 20.83 -12.24 4.68
N GLN A 59 21.87 -12.51 3.88
CA GLN A 59 21.90 -12.17 2.46
C GLN A 59 20.81 -12.91 1.67
N LEU A 60 20.64 -14.21 1.90
CA LEU A 60 19.58 -14.99 1.25
C LEU A 60 18.18 -14.50 1.62
N ARG A 61 17.95 -14.16 2.90
CA ARG A 61 16.67 -13.57 3.35
C ARG A 61 16.38 -12.24 2.67
N LYS A 62 17.39 -11.37 2.56
CA LYS A 62 17.26 -10.10 1.84
C LYS A 62 16.93 -10.32 0.38
N ALA A 63 17.68 -11.18 -0.31
CA ALA A 63 17.43 -11.50 -1.71
C ALA A 63 16.01 -12.05 -1.95
N ALA A 64 15.53 -12.93 -1.07
CA ALA A 64 14.18 -13.45 -1.13
C ALA A 64 13.11 -12.36 -0.91
N SER A 65 13.32 -11.47 0.06
CA SER A 65 12.43 -10.34 0.34
C SER A 65 12.37 -9.34 -0.82
N ASP A 66 13.52 -8.99 -1.40
CA ASP A 66 13.63 -8.09 -2.55
C ASP A 66 12.94 -8.72 -3.78
N ALA A 67 13.17 -9.99 -4.04
CA ALA A 67 12.51 -10.74 -5.12
C ALA A 67 10.98 -10.80 -4.93
N ALA A 68 10.50 -11.05 -3.72
CA ALA A 68 9.07 -11.05 -3.41
C ALA A 68 8.43 -9.67 -3.63
N THR A 69 9.11 -8.60 -3.20
CA THR A 69 8.66 -7.23 -3.40
C THR A 69 8.58 -6.88 -4.88
N ASN A 70 9.61 -7.22 -5.67
CA ASN A 70 9.63 -6.96 -7.11
C ASN A 70 8.57 -7.79 -7.85
N ARG A 71 8.37 -9.05 -7.45
CA ARG A 71 7.28 -9.89 -7.98
C ARG A 71 5.91 -9.26 -7.74
N ALA A 72 5.65 -8.75 -6.53
CA ALA A 72 4.39 -8.09 -6.21
C ALA A 72 4.16 -6.83 -7.08
N LYS A 73 5.21 -6.04 -7.32
CA LYS A 73 5.15 -4.86 -8.22
C LYS A 73 4.75 -5.25 -9.65
N ILE A 74 5.36 -6.30 -10.20
CA ILE A 74 5.06 -6.77 -11.57
C ILE A 74 3.63 -7.32 -11.66
N ILE A 75 3.18 -8.08 -10.67
CA ILE A 75 1.80 -8.60 -10.63
C ILE A 75 0.78 -7.45 -10.59
N ARG A 76 1.04 -6.41 -9.80
CA ARG A 76 0.19 -5.21 -9.78
C ARG A 76 0.14 -4.54 -11.15
N GLN A 77 1.29 -4.33 -11.80
CA GLN A 77 1.36 -3.76 -13.15
C GLN A 77 0.62 -4.62 -14.18
N LEU A 78 0.73 -5.94 -14.08
CA LEU A 78 -0.03 -6.87 -14.92
C LEU A 78 -1.53 -6.69 -14.70
N GLY A 79 -1.98 -6.56 -13.45
CA GLY A 79 -3.37 -6.27 -13.11
C GLY A 79 -3.86 -4.94 -13.71
N GLU A 80 -3.05 -3.88 -13.64
CA GLU A 80 -3.38 -2.58 -14.25
C GLU A 80 -3.51 -2.66 -15.77
N ILE A 81 -2.64 -3.43 -16.42
CA ILE A 81 -2.72 -3.69 -17.87
C ILE A 81 -4.00 -4.48 -18.18
N ALA A 82 -4.27 -5.56 -17.45
CA ALA A 82 -5.46 -6.39 -17.65
C ALA A 82 -6.74 -5.56 -17.46
N TYR A 83 -6.83 -4.77 -16.39
CA TYR A 83 -7.95 -3.86 -16.14
C TYR A 83 -8.16 -2.88 -17.30
N ARG A 84 -7.08 -2.26 -17.79
CA ARG A 84 -7.15 -1.34 -18.95
C ARG A 84 -7.68 -2.02 -20.21
N LEU A 85 -7.21 -3.24 -20.50
CA LEU A 85 -7.64 -4.00 -21.67
C LEU A 85 -9.13 -4.38 -21.58
N VAL A 86 -9.58 -4.83 -20.40
CA VAL A 86 -11.01 -5.10 -20.14
C VAL A 86 -11.85 -3.83 -20.33
N ARG A 87 -11.42 -2.70 -19.75
CA ARG A 87 -12.12 -1.41 -19.86
C ARG A 87 -12.23 -0.90 -21.30
N LYS A 88 -11.26 -1.22 -22.16
CA LYS A 88 -11.30 -0.90 -23.59
C LYS A 88 -12.09 -1.91 -24.43
N GLY A 89 -12.54 -3.01 -23.83
CA GLY A 89 -13.20 -4.11 -24.54
C GLY A 89 -12.25 -4.95 -25.40
N GLU A 90 -10.93 -4.79 -25.25
CA GLU A 90 -9.91 -5.55 -25.97
C GLU A 90 -9.79 -7.00 -25.43
N VAL A 91 -10.25 -7.23 -24.20
CA VAL A 91 -10.31 -8.56 -23.56
C VAL A 91 -11.71 -8.78 -23.01
N GLN A 92 -12.29 -9.94 -23.31
CA GLN A 92 -13.56 -10.40 -22.76
C GLN A 92 -13.34 -11.70 -22.01
N HIS A 93 -13.39 -11.64 -20.67
CA HIS A 93 -13.20 -12.81 -19.81
C HIS A 93 -14.01 -12.63 -18.53
N SER A 94 -14.85 -13.61 -18.19
CA SER A 94 -15.82 -13.50 -17.09
C SER A 94 -15.16 -13.09 -15.76
N GLU A 95 -14.11 -13.80 -15.34
CA GLU A 95 -13.44 -13.49 -14.06
C GLU A 95 -12.76 -12.13 -14.07
N LEU A 96 -12.18 -11.70 -15.20
CA LEU A 96 -11.52 -10.39 -15.28
C LEU A 96 -12.56 -9.27 -15.28
N ASN A 97 -13.70 -9.49 -15.92
CA ASN A 97 -14.82 -8.56 -15.93
C ASN A 97 -15.40 -8.40 -14.52
N GLU A 98 -15.60 -9.50 -13.78
CA GLU A 98 -16.05 -9.45 -12.38
C GLU A 98 -15.05 -8.68 -11.49
N GLN A 99 -13.75 -8.91 -11.64
CA GLN A 99 -12.75 -8.12 -10.90
C GLN A 99 -12.77 -6.64 -11.32
N ALA A 100 -12.94 -6.34 -12.61
CA ALA A 100 -13.03 -4.97 -13.10
C ALA A 100 -14.25 -4.22 -12.54
N GLU A 101 -15.41 -4.88 -12.46
CA GLU A 101 -16.63 -4.34 -11.83
C GLU A 101 -16.38 -4.00 -10.35
N ARG A 102 -15.68 -4.88 -9.63
CA ARG A 102 -15.29 -4.61 -8.23
C ARG A 102 -14.32 -3.43 -8.11
N ILE A 103 -13.38 -3.27 -9.05
CA ILE A 103 -12.46 -2.12 -9.07
C ILE A 103 -13.23 -0.82 -9.30
N ILE A 104 -14.24 -0.80 -10.18
CA ILE A 104 -15.06 0.39 -10.45
C ILE A 104 -15.71 0.94 -9.17
N GLN A 105 -16.15 0.07 -8.27
CA GLN A 105 -16.72 0.50 -6.99
C GLN A 105 -15.69 1.28 -6.15
N TYR A 106 -14.45 0.80 -6.05
CA TYR A 106 -13.39 1.50 -5.34
C TYR A 106 -12.94 2.78 -6.06
N ASP A 107 -12.93 2.79 -7.40
CA ASP A 107 -12.64 3.99 -8.20
C ASP A 107 -13.67 5.09 -7.89
N LEU A 108 -14.96 4.73 -7.73
CA LEU A 108 -16.02 5.66 -7.36
C LEU A 108 -15.81 6.23 -5.96
N GLU A 109 -15.55 5.37 -4.98
CA GLU A 109 -15.30 5.77 -3.59
C GLU A 109 -14.08 6.70 -3.49
N LEU A 110 -12.98 6.36 -4.16
CA LEU A 110 -11.77 7.19 -4.21
C LEU A 110 -12.04 8.54 -4.87
N TYR A 111 -12.76 8.55 -5.99
CA TYR A 111 -13.10 9.78 -6.69
C TYR A 111 -13.95 10.71 -5.81
N GLN A 112 -14.97 10.18 -5.16
CA GLN A 112 -15.87 10.94 -4.29
C GLN A 112 -15.13 11.47 -3.05
N ALA A 113 -14.30 10.63 -2.40
CA ALA A 113 -13.49 11.04 -1.26
C ALA A 113 -12.50 12.17 -1.63
N ASN A 114 -11.83 12.06 -2.78
CA ASN A 114 -10.90 13.09 -3.24
C ASN A 114 -11.62 14.39 -3.62
N LYS A 115 -12.80 14.29 -4.26
CA LYS A 115 -13.63 15.45 -4.60
C LYS A 115 -14.10 16.19 -3.36
N GLU A 116 -14.55 15.46 -2.32
CA GLU A 116 -14.94 16.07 -1.05
C GLU A 116 -13.74 16.69 -0.33
N LEU A 117 -12.59 16.02 -0.30
CA LEU A 117 -11.36 16.55 0.27
C LEU A 117 -10.94 17.87 -0.41
N GLU A 118 -11.03 17.94 -1.74
CA GLU A 118 -10.74 19.15 -2.48
C GLU A 118 -11.70 20.30 -2.12
N LEU A 119 -13.00 20.00 -1.97
CA LEU A 119 -13.98 21.01 -1.55
C LEU A 119 -13.71 21.52 -0.14
N GLN A 120 -13.32 20.65 0.80
CA GLN A 120 -12.97 21.04 2.17
C GLN A 120 -11.73 21.93 2.20
N LEU A 121 -10.66 21.53 1.50
CA LEU A 121 -9.44 22.33 1.41
C LEU A 121 -9.69 23.72 0.78
N ARG A 122 -10.59 23.80 -0.22
CA ARG A 122 -10.99 25.08 -0.81
C ARG A 122 -11.71 25.97 0.20
N ARG A 123 -12.69 25.44 0.94
CA ARG A 123 -13.41 26.19 1.99
C ARG A 123 -12.47 26.74 3.05
N GLU A 124 -11.50 25.93 3.51
CA GLU A 124 -10.50 26.37 4.49
C GLU A 124 -9.57 27.46 3.94
N SER A 125 -9.28 27.44 2.63
CA SER A 125 -8.40 28.41 1.97
C SER A 125 -9.10 29.73 1.57
N ASN A 126 -10.43 29.73 1.46
CA ASN A 126 -11.24 30.84 0.95
C ASN A 126 -11.81 31.74 2.06
N GLY A 127 -11.02 32.03 3.10
CA GLY A 127 -11.36 33.11 4.03
C GLY A 127 -11.48 34.42 3.26
N GLN A 128 -12.70 34.90 3.03
CA GLN A 128 -12.94 36.17 2.35
C GLN A 128 -12.68 37.31 3.34
N THR A 129 -12.28 38.48 2.85
CA THR A 129 -12.14 39.67 3.70
C THR A 129 -13.37 40.54 3.52
N CYS A 130 -14.08 40.81 4.61
CA CYS A 130 -15.15 41.79 4.63
C CYS A 130 -14.60 43.19 4.31
N GLU A 131 -15.42 44.10 3.79
CA GLU A 131 -15.02 45.49 3.53
C GLU A 131 -14.48 46.22 4.77
N CYS A 132 -14.83 45.76 5.98
CA CYS A 132 -14.29 46.27 7.23
C CYS A 132 -12.89 45.74 7.59
N GLY A 133 -12.34 44.81 6.80
CA GLY A 133 -11.02 44.20 7.01
C GLY A 133 -11.01 42.90 7.82
N ALA A 134 -12.17 42.44 8.33
CA ALA A 134 -12.27 41.18 9.06
C ALA A 134 -12.34 39.97 8.10
N THR A 135 -11.70 38.86 8.48
CA THR A 135 -11.85 37.57 7.78
C THR A 135 -13.23 36.97 8.06
N VAL A 136 -13.90 36.51 7.02
CA VAL A 136 -15.21 35.86 7.05
C VAL A 136 -15.16 34.52 6.29
N SER A 137 -15.89 33.53 6.75
CA SER A 137 -15.99 32.20 6.11
C SER A 137 -16.99 32.22 4.94
N GLU A 138 -16.91 31.25 4.05
CA GLU A 138 -17.90 31.03 2.97
C GLU A 138 -19.31 30.70 3.50
N GLU A 139 -19.44 30.34 4.78
CA GLU A 139 -20.73 30.11 5.45
C GLU A 139 -21.29 31.33 6.21
N ASP A 140 -20.51 32.41 6.35
CA ASP A 140 -20.96 33.61 7.05
C ASP A 140 -21.97 34.40 6.20
N THR A 141 -23.18 34.57 6.74
CA THR A 141 -24.18 35.44 6.12
C THR A 141 -23.95 36.93 6.47
N PHE A 142 -23.33 37.19 7.62
CA PHE A 142 -22.99 38.52 8.13
C PHE A 142 -21.60 38.51 8.77
N CYS A 143 -20.87 39.61 8.65
CA CYS A 143 -19.57 39.78 9.30
C CYS A 143 -19.73 39.93 10.81
N GLY A 144 -19.17 39.01 11.60
CA GLY A 144 -19.21 39.07 13.07
C GLY A 144 -18.56 40.32 13.68
N SER A 145 -17.67 41.01 12.94
CA SER A 145 -17.00 42.24 13.40
C SER A 145 -17.79 43.53 13.17
N CYS A 146 -18.47 43.69 12.02
CA CYS A 146 -19.14 44.95 11.65
C CYS A 146 -20.64 44.82 11.32
N GLY A 147 -21.18 43.60 11.27
CA GLY A 147 -22.59 43.32 11.00
C GLY A 147 -23.00 43.42 9.53
N ASN A 148 -22.11 43.79 8.60
CA ASN A 148 -22.43 43.88 7.18
C ASN A 148 -22.71 42.50 6.58
N LYS A 149 -23.62 42.44 5.62
CA LYS A 149 -23.92 41.22 4.87
C LYS A 149 -22.72 40.84 4.00
N VAL A 150 -22.32 39.57 4.07
CA VAL A 150 -21.23 39.03 3.25
C VAL A 150 -21.84 38.45 1.98
N HIS A 151 -21.25 38.76 0.82
CA HIS A 151 -21.72 38.26 -0.47
C HIS A 151 -20.82 37.11 -0.94
N VAL A 152 -21.14 35.90 -0.48
CA VAL A 152 -20.43 34.69 -0.94
C VAL A 152 -21.01 34.29 -2.30
N PRO A 153 -20.21 34.25 -3.38
CA PRO A 153 -20.68 33.77 -4.67
C PRO A 153 -21.02 32.28 -4.56
N GLN A 154 -22.30 31.91 -4.70
CA GLN A 154 -22.63 30.50 -4.84
C GLN A 154 -22.11 29.99 -6.19
N PRO A 155 -21.44 28.81 -6.23
CA PRO A 155 -21.06 28.22 -7.49
C PRO A 155 -22.30 27.98 -8.34
N PRO A 156 -22.24 28.22 -9.67
CA PRO A 156 -23.37 28.02 -10.55
C PRO A 156 -23.83 26.56 -10.49
N ALA A 157 -25.14 26.35 -10.41
CA ALA A 157 -25.73 25.02 -10.48
C ALA A 157 -25.52 24.46 -11.89
N VAL A 158 -24.56 23.53 -12.02
CA VAL A 158 -24.30 22.82 -13.28
C VAL A 158 -25.22 21.61 -13.35
N SER A 159 -25.96 21.46 -14.45
CA SER A 159 -26.75 20.25 -14.70
C SER A 159 -25.81 19.04 -14.82
N THR A 160 -26.26 17.89 -14.32
CA THR A 160 -25.46 16.65 -14.33
C THR A 160 -26.26 15.47 -14.86
N VAL A 161 -25.56 14.50 -15.43
CA VAL A 161 -26.10 13.23 -15.92
C VAL A 161 -25.29 12.06 -15.36
N PRO A 162 -25.91 10.90 -15.09
CA PRO A 162 -25.18 9.74 -14.57
C PRO A 162 -24.32 9.10 -15.67
N CYS A 163 -23.08 8.73 -15.34
CA CYS A 163 -22.20 8.00 -16.25
C CYS A 163 -22.76 6.59 -16.53
N THR A 164 -22.77 6.17 -17.80
CA THR A 164 -23.26 4.83 -18.20
C THR A 164 -22.40 3.67 -17.69
N SER A 165 -21.15 3.94 -17.29
CA SER A 165 -20.20 2.92 -16.85
C SER A 165 -20.02 2.85 -15.33
N CYS A 166 -19.98 3.99 -14.62
CA CYS A 166 -19.75 4.02 -13.17
C CYS A 166 -20.82 4.78 -12.38
N GLN A 167 -21.87 5.28 -13.04
CA GLN A 167 -23.01 6.00 -12.44
C GLN A 167 -22.69 7.33 -11.72
N GLU A 168 -21.42 7.77 -11.68
CA GLU A 168 -21.07 9.10 -11.16
C GLU A 168 -21.78 10.21 -11.95
N ASN A 169 -22.26 11.23 -11.22
CA ASN A 169 -22.89 12.41 -11.81
C ASN A 169 -21.83 13.31 -12.44
N ILE A 170 -21.85 13.40 -13.77
CA ILE A 170 -20.92 14.22 -14.55
C ILE A 170 -21.62 15.45 -15.12
N PRO A 171 -20.91 16.57 -15.34
CA PRO A 171 -21.49 17.74 -15.98
C PRO A 171 -22.13 17.39 -17.33
N GLU A 172 -23.32 17.93 -17.58
CA GLU A 172 -23.99 17.79 -18.87
C GLU A 172 -23.09 18.36 -19.98
N GLY A 173 -22.87 17.57 -21.04
CA GLY A 173 -21.94 17.91 -22.12
C GLY A 173 -20.48 17.46 -21.91
N ALA A 174 -20.13 16.88 -20.76
CA ALA A 174 -18.80 16.29 -20.56
C ALA A 174 -18.58 15.10 -21.51
N GLN A 175 -17.54 15.17 -22.35
CA GLN A 175 -17.21 14.09 -23.30
C GLN A 175 -16.73 12.81 -22.63
N PHE A 176 -16.14 12.91 -21.44
CA PHE A 176 -15.61 11.78 -20.68
C PHE A 176 -16.01 11.90 -19.21
N CYS A 177 -16.17 10.76 -18.55
CA CYS A 177 -16.38 10.72 -17.11
C CYS A 177 -15.10 11.02 -16.34
N GLY A 178 -15.15 11.97 -15.40
CA GLY A 178 -14.01 12.31 -14.54
C GLY A 178 -13.61 11.20 -13.56
N CYS A 179 -14.54 10.30 -13.22
CA CYS A 179 -14.28 9.16 -12.35
C CYS A 179 -13.67 7.99 -13.14
N CYS A 180 -14.40 7.46 -14.13
CA CYS A 180 -13.99 6.23 -14.80
C CYS A 180 -13.30 6.44 -16.15
N GLY A 181 -13.34 7.63 -16.75
CA GLY A 181 -12.74 7.91 -18.06
C GLY A 181 -13.51 7.37 -19.27
N THR A 182 -14.66 6.70 -19.07
CA THR A 182 -15.52 6.25 -20.18
C THR A 182 -16.07 7.47 -20.92
N LYS A 183 -16.13 7.39 -22.25
CA LYS A 183 -16.71 8.42 -23.11
C LYS A 183 -18.22 8.47 -22.90
N ASN A 184 -18.78 9.65 -22.68
CA ASN A 184 -20.22 9.85 -22.68
C ASN A 184 -20.66 10.18 -24.11
N GLY A 185 -21.54 9.35 -24.68
CA GLY A 185 -22.02 9.47 -26.06
C GLY A 185 -22.45 8.13 -26.61
#